data_AF-A0A355EY56-F1
#
_entry.id   AF-A0A355EY56-F1
#
_cell.length_a   1.000
_cell.length_b   1.000
_cell.length_c   1.000
_cell.angle_alpha   90.00
_cell.angle_beta   90.00
_cell.angle_gamma   90.00
#
_symmetry.space_group_name_H-M   'P 1'
#
loop_
_entity.id
_entity.type
_entity.pdbx_description
1 polymer ?
#
loop_
_entity_poly.entity_id
_entity_poly.type
_entity_poly.pdbx_seq_one_letter_code
_entity_poly.pdbx_strand_id
1 'polypeptide(L)'
;VAAGRAPRFVRRSARLSLDEWKILQERSAALGVTPSGLLLTAFSEVLACWSASPRFTLNLTTFNRLPLHPQVNRLMGDFTSLT
;
A
#
# COMPACT_ATOMS: atom_id res chain seq x y z
N VAL A 1 33.41 -7.57 -2.25
CA VAL A 1 31.95 -7.57 -2.50
C VAL A 1 31.59 -8.93 -3.06
N ALA A 2 30.92 -9.78 -2.30
CA ALA A 2 30.52 -11.10 -2.80
C ALA A 2 29.51 -10.90 -3.93
N ALA A 3 29.77 -11.49 -5.10
CA ALA A 3 28.83 -11.51 -6.22
C ALA A 3 27.61 -12.36 -5.80
N GLY A 4 26.61 -11.70 -5.21
CA GLY A 4 25.36 -12.33 -4.80
C GLY A 4 24.66 -12.93 -6.02
N ARG A 5 24.01 -14.07 -5.80
CA ARG A 5 23.15 -14.74 -6.78
C ARG A 5 22.20 -13.72 -7.44
N ALA A 6 22.04 -13.79 -8.76
CA ALA A 6 21.17 -12.89 -9.49
C ALA A 6 19.75 -12.85 -8.86
N PRO A 7 19.17 -11.66 -8.61
CA PRO A 7 17.86 -11.55 -8.00
C PRO A 7 16.82 -12.19 -8.90
N ARG A 8 15.99 -13.06 -8.33
CA ARG A 8 14.89 -13.70 -9.05
C ARG A 8 13.61 -12.92 -8.84
N PHE A 9 13.14 -12.25 -9.89
CA PHE A 9 11.87 -11.55 -9.88
C PHE A 9 10.73 -12.52 -10.13
N VAL A 10 9.79 -12.60 -9.19
CA VAL A 10 8.56 -13.39 -9.32
C VAL A 10 7.38 -12.64 -8.76
N ARG A 11 6.21 -12.84 -9.35
CA ARG A 11 4.95 -12.33 -8.80
C ARG A 11 4.53 -13.19 -7.61
N ARG A 12 4.34 -12.54 -6.46
CA ARG A 12 3.68 -13.11 -5.29
C ARG A 12 2.29 -12.49 -5.20
N SER A 13 1.28 -13.29 -4.84
CA SER A 13 -0.08 -12.81 -4.62
C SER A 13 -0.70 -13.54 -3.44
N ALA A 14 -1.41 -12.79 -2.61
CA ALA A 14 -2.27 -13.30 -1.55
C ALA A 14 -3.61 -12.57 -1.62
N ARG A 15 -4.65 -13.17 -1.02
CA ARG A 15 -5.98 -12.57 -0.90
C ARG A 15 -6.47 -12.75 0.51
N LEU A 16 -7.15 -11.73 1.03
CA LEU A 16 -7.97 -11.85 2.22
C LEU A 16 -9.37 -12.31 1.78
N SER A 17 -9.98 -13.18 2.58
CA SER A 17 -11.40 -13.46 2.49
C SER A 17 -12.21 -12.19 2.77
N LEU A 18 -13.50 -12.21 2.39
CA LEU A 18 -14.41 -11.10 2.64
C LEU A 18 -14.57 -10.83 4.13
N ASP A 19 -14.62 -11.88 4.96
CA ASP A 19 -14.78 -11.75 6.41
C ASP A 19 -13.53 -11.13 7.06
N GLU A 20 -12.34 -11.59 6.69
CA GLU A 20 -11.08 -10.98 7.14
C GLU A 20 -11.01 -9.51 6.73
N TRP A 21 -11.39 -9.18 5.50
CA TRP A 21 -11.38 -7.81 5.02
C TRP A 21 -12.39 -6.91 5.74
N LYS A 22 -13.58 -7.45 6.07
CA LYS A 22 -14.59 -6.73 6.83
C LYS A 22 -14.10 -6.41 8.24
N ILE A 23 -13.49 -7.39 8.92
CA ILE A 23 -12.91 -7.19 10.25
C ILE A 23 -11.83 -6.10 10.24
N LEU A 24 -10.96 -6.08 9.22
CA LEU A 24 -9.94 -5.03 9.11
C LEU A 24 -10.54 -3.64 8.89
N GLN A 25 -11.59 -3.52 8.07
CA GLN A 25 -12.28 -2.25 7.86
C GLN A 25 -12.92 -1.74 9.17
N GLU A 26 -13.64 -2.61 9.89
CA GLU A 26 -14.27 -2.27 11.18
C GLU A 26 -13.22 -1.82 12.21
N ARG A 27 -12.09 -2.52 12.31
CA ARG A 27 -10.97 -2.14 13.18
C ARG A 27 -10.35 -0.81 12.77
N SER A 28 -10.15 -0.59 11.47
CA SER A 28 -9.60 0.69 10.99
C SER A 28 -10.51 1.87 11.35
N ALA A 29 -11.83 1.70 11.17
CA ALA A 29 -12.82 2.70 11.55
C ALA A 29 -12.84 2.96 13.07
N ALA A 30 -12.81 1.92 13.89
CA ALA A 30 -12.77 2.04 15.35
C ALA A 30 -11.51 2.77 15.86
N LEU A 31 -10.40 2.65 15.13
CA LEU A 31 -9.13 3.34 15.41
C LEU A 31 -9.03 4.74 14.78
N GLY A 32 -10.04 5.17 14.00
CA GLY A 32 -10.02 6.46 13.31
C GLY A 32 -8.99 6.56 12.17
N VAL A 33 -8.58 5.43 11.59
CA VAL A 33 -7.63 5.36 10.48
C VAL A 33 -8.27 4.80 9.22
N THR A 34 -7.68 5.07 8.06
CA THR A 34 -8.14 4.48 6.80
C THR A 34 -7.67 3.01 6.68
N PRO A 35 -8.40 2.14 5.95
CA PRO A 35 -7.93 0.79 5.66
C PRO A 35 -6.56 0.78 4.96
N SER A 36 -6.31 1.74 4.05
CA SER A 36 -5.01 1.90 3.40
C SER A 36 -3.91 2.23 4.40
N GLY A 37 -4.18 3.11 5.37
CA GLY A 37 -3.24 3.43 6.45
C GLY A 37 -2.93 2.22 7.32
N LEU A 38 -3.96 1.45 7.72
CA LEU A 38 -3.78 0.22 8.49
C LEU A 38 -2.89 -0.79 7.76
N LEU A 39 -3.16 -1.04 6.47
CA LEU A 39 -2.36 -1.96 5.66
C LEU A 39 -0.94 -1.45 5.44
N LEU A 40 -0.76 -0.14 5.23
CA LEU A 40 0.55 0.48 5.11
C LEU A 40 1.37 0.31 6.39
N THR A 41 0.76 0.46 7.56
CA THR A 41 1.43 0.20 8.84
C THR A 41 1.88 -1.24 8.93
N ALA A 42 1.00 -2.21 8.67
CA ALA A 42 1.37 -3.64 8.70
C ALA A 42 2.49 -3.97 7.70
N PHE A 43 2.45 -3.40 6.50
CA PHE A 43 3.50 -3.55 5.50
C PHE A 43 4.85 -2.96 5.96
N SER A 44 4.81 -1.77 6.57
CA SER A 44 6.00 -1.08 7.07
C SER A 44 6.63 -1.83 8.25
N GLU A 45 5.84 -2.36 9.17
CA GLU A 45 6.34 -3.18 10.28
C GLU A 45 7.06 -4.43 9.79
N VAL A 46 6.49 -5.13 8.81
CA VAL A 46 7.17 -6.28 8.20
C VAL A 46 8.47 -5.85 7.55
N LEU A 47 8.49 -4.77 6.76
CA LEU A 47 9.74 -4.29 6.16
C LEU A 47 10.78 -3.90 7.21
N ALA A 48 10.38 -3.27 8.31
CA ALA A 48 11.27 -2.88 9.40
C ALA A 48 11.96 -4.09 10.03
N CYS A 49 11.25 -5.21 10.25
CA CYS A 49 11.85 -6.45 10.77
C CYS A 49 12.96 -7.02 9.88
N TRP A 50 12.96 -6.72 8.59
CA TRP A 50 13.93 -7.24 7.61
C TRP A 50 14.91 -6.17 7.09
N SER A 51 14.82 -4.95 7.61
CA SER A 51 15.66 -3.82 7.20
C SER A 51 16.80 -3.60 8.19
N ALA A 52 17.94 -3.10 7.70
CA ALA A 52 19.07 -2.74 8.56
C ALA A 52 18.74 -1.57 9.51
N SER A 53 17.78 -0.72 9.14
CA SER A 53 17.24 0.37 9.95
C SER A 53 15.72 0.24 10.04
N PRO A 54 15.12 0.42 11.23
CA PRO A 54 13.66 0.45 11.39
C PRO A 54 13.04 1.76 10.88
N ARG A 55 13.85 2.80 10.66
CA ARG A 55 13.42 4.08 10.09
C ARG A 55 13.86 4.18 8.63
N PHE A 56 12.89 4.32 7.74
CA PHE A 56 13.08 4.42 6.29
C PHE A 56 11.93 5.20 5.66
N THR A 57 12.04 5.48 4.36
CA THR A 57 11.00 6.13 3.55
C THR A 57 10.42 5.14 2.57
N LEU A 58 9.10 5.13 2.43
CA LEU A 58 8.38 4.39 1.40
C LEU A 58 7.84 5.35 0.36
N ASN A 59 7.96 5.00 -0.92
CA ASN A 59 7.29 5.70 -2.00
C ASN A 59 5.88 5.12 -2.16
N LEU A 60 4.85 5.94 -1.99
CA LEU A 60 3.45 5.54 -2.05
C LEU A 60 2.83 5.96 -3.37
N THR A 61 2.35 4.97 -4.12
CA THR A 61 1.58 5.21 -5.35
C THR A 61 0.11 5.36 -5.03
N THR A 62 -0.46 6.52 -5.34
CA THR A 62 -1.90 6.81 -5.18
C THR A 62 -2.52 7.23 -6.51
N PHE A 63 -3.86 7.23 -6.56
CA PHE A 63 -4.63 7.55 -7.77
C PHE A 63 -5.69 8.62 -7.50
N ASN A 64 -5.41 9.51 -6.54
CA ASN A 64 -6.32 10.58 -6.16
C ASN A 64 -6.50 11.54 -7.35
N ARG A 65 -7.76 11.87 -7.67
CA ARG A 65 -8.09 12.79 -8.75
C ARG A 65 -8.47 14.15 -8.18
N LEU A 66 -7.89 15.23 -8.72
CA LEU A 66 -8.30 16.59 -8.37
C LEU A 66 -9.77 16.82 -8.77
N PRO A 67 -10.61 17.40 -7.91
CA PRO A 67 -12.05 17.56 -8.15
C PRO A 67 -12.36 18.74 -9.08
N LEU A 68 -11.71 18.79 -10.25
CA LEU A 68 -11.80 19.90 -11.20
C LEU A 68 -13.06 19.85 -12.08
N HIS A 69 -13.73 18.69 -12.14
CA HIS A 69 -14.95 18.50 -12.91
C HIS A 69 -15.83 17.41 -12.28
N PRO A 70 -17.17 17.54 -12.29
CA PRO A 70 -18.08 16.54 -11.70
C PRO A 70 -17.91 15.11 -12.26
N GLN A 71 -17.41 15.00 -13.49
CA GLN A 71 -17.19 13.73 -14.17
C GLN A 71 -15.74 13.23 -14.10
N VAL A 72 -14.84 13.86 -13.33
CA VAL A 72 -13.41 13.52 -13.32
C VAL A 72 -13.14 12.04 -13.04
N ASN A 73 -13.94 11.40 -12.18
CA ASN A 73 -13.81 9.96 -11.85
C ASN A 73 -14.29 9.02 -12.97
N ARG A 74 -14.94 9.55 -14.02
CA ARG A 74 -15.41 8.77 -15.18
C ARG A 74 -14.43 8.78 -16.35
N LEU A 75 -13.37 9.58 -16.25
CA LEU A 75 -12.38 9.73 -17.33
C LEU A 75 -11.39 8.55 -17.32
N MET A 76 -11.01 8.10 -18.52
CA MET A 76 -9.82 7.26 -18.70
C MET A 76 -8.60 8.16 -18.86
N GLY A 77 -7.50 7.80 -18.22
CA GLY A 77 -6.26 8.58 -18.23
C GLY A 77 -5.34 8.17 -17.09
N ASP A 78 -4.14 8.73 -17.08
CA ASP A 78 -3.18 8.56 -15.99
C ASP A 78 -3.42 9.60 -14.90
N PHE A 79 -3.58 9.12 -13.66
CA PHE A 79 -3.78 9.93 -12.46
C PHE A 79 -2.82 9.48 -11.34
N THR A 80 -1.73 8.79 -11.72
CA THR A 80 -0.74 8.29 -10.77
C THR A 80 -0.05 9.44 -10.07
N SER A 81 -0.07 9.42 -8.74
CA SER A 81 0.67 10.35 -7.88
C SER A 81 1.64 9.56 -7.01
N LEU A 82 2.86 10.07 -6.86
CA LEU A 82 3.92 9.49 -6.03
C LEU A 82 4.21 10.47 -4.88
N THR A 83 4.23 9.95 -3.65
CA THR A 83 4.49 10.72 -2.43
C THR A 83 5.36 9.93 -1.46
#